data_AF-A0A417KVK8-F1
#
_entry.id   AF-A0A417KVK8-F1
#
_cell.length_a   1.000
_cell.length_b   1.000
_cell.length_c   1.000
_cell.angle_alpha   90.00
_cell.angle_beta   90.00
_cell.angle_gamma   90.00
#
_symmetry.space_group_name_H-M   'P 1'
#
loop_
_entity.id
_entity.type
_entity.pdbx_description
1 polymer ?
#
loop_
_entity_poly.entity_id
_entity_poly.type
_entity_poly.pdbx_seq_one_letter_code
_entity_poly.pdbx_strand_id
1 'polypeptide(L)'
;MTIVLITVFFLILWRSRICNNGYDGYMSREQTQMINGIFIILVFLRHFNQYVQLNAVIEVPFLYLNKIFGQLIVTTFMFYSGYGVMTSIMKEHNYVNRMPRRRIFKTMLLFDIAICLYVVMNLCLNIEMTWKQIILSFVGWEGVGNSTWYILAILMMYSFTYVGFRISRNDLIKGLLITTFFIAGYILVIRKFKDSQYYNTVLCYAFGLWYAIAKKKIDNKILYNNNWWIAWGGQRLLSQFVHTVVM
;
A
#
# COMPACT_ATOMS: atom_id res chain seq x y z
N MET A 1 -19.18 -13.44 -9.21
CA MET A 1 -18.35 -12.21 -9.12
C MET A 1 -18.59 -11.28 -10.32
N THR A 2 -19.20 -11.79 -11.40
CA THR A 2 -19.62 -11.06 -12.62
C THR A 2 -20.27 -9.70 -12.41
N ILE A 3 -21.34 -9.56 -11.62
CA ILE A 3 -22.04 -8.27 -11.44
C ILE A 3 -21.08 -7.23 -10.85
N VAL A 4 -20.29 -7.61 -9.83
CA VAL A 4 -19.30 -6.72 -9.19
C VAL A 4 -18.25 -6.26 -10.20
N LEU A 5 -17.74 -7.17 -11.05
CA LEU A 5 -16.78 -6.81 -12.10
C LEU A 5 -17.36 -5.84 -13.11
N ILE A 6 -18.61 -6.06 -13.54
CA ILE A 6 -19.32 -5.18 -14.48
C ILE A 6 -19.50 -3.79 -13.84
N THR A 7 -19.97 -3.73 -12.59
CA THR A 7 -20.13 -2.46 -11.87
C THR A 7 -18.80 -1.72 -11.73
N VAL A 8 -17.73 -2.40 -11.33
CA VAL A 8 -16.38 -1.82 -11.23
C VAL A 8 -15.90 -1.29 -12.59
N PHE A 9 -16.10 -2.06 -13.65
CA PHE A 9 -15.73 -1.67 -15.01
C PHE A 9 -16.45 -0.38 -15.45
N PHE A 10 -17.76 -0.29 -15.21
CA PHE A 10 -18.50 0.92 -15.51
C PHE A 10 -18.09 2.10 -14.62
N LEU A 11 -17.79 1.88 -13.33
CA LEU A 11 -17.31 2.94 -12.44
C LEU A 11 -15.95 3.51 -12.87
N ILE A 12 -15.07 2.64 -13.36
CA ILE A 12 -13.77 3.01 -13.96
C ILE A 12 -13.99 3.84 -15.23
N LEU A 13 -14.99 3.53 -16.05
CA LEU A 13 -15.23 4.26 -17.31
C LEU A 13 -16.10 5.51 -17.15
N TRP A 14 -16.90 5.61 -16.08
CA TRP A 14 -17.92 6.66 -15.91
C TRP A 14 -17.33 8.09 -15.95
N ARG A 15 -16.06 8.24 -15.60
CA ARG A 15 -15.41 9.54 -15.55
C ARG A 15 -13.97 9.45 -16.01
N SER A 16 -13.83 8.86 -17.20
CA SER A 16 -12.57 8.49 -17.82
C SER A 16 -12.26 9.42 -19.02
N ARG A 17 -11.25 10.31 -18.95
CA ARG A 17 -10.82 11.20 -20.05
C ARG A 17 -9.43 10.90 -20.61
N ILE A 18 -9.35 10.57 -21.90
CA ILE A 18 -8.08 10.30 -22.59
C ILE A 18 -7.15 11.52 -22.56
N CYS A 19 -5.94 11.33 -22.02
CA CYS A 19 -4.90 12.37 -22.00
C CYS A 19 -3.91 12.15 -23.16
N ASN A 20 -3.99 13.01 -24.18
CA ASN A 20 -3.19 12.89 -25.41
C ASN A 20 -1.75 13.41 -25.28
N ASN A 21 -1.48 14.29 -24.31
CA ASN A 21 -0.15 14.82 -24.04
C ASN A 21 0.44 14.15 -22.79
N GLY A 22 1.75 13.93 -22.75
CA GLY A 22 2.40 13.36 -21.55
C GLY A 22 2.00 14.10 -20.27
N TYR A 23 1.78 13.36 -19.19
CA TYR A 23 1.44 13.95 -17.90
C TYR A 23 2.71 14.16 -17.06
N ASP A 24 3.07 15.43 -16.85
CA ASP A 24 4.26 15.83 -16.08
C ASP A 24 4.08 15.64 -14.57
N GLY A 25 2.86 15.36 -14.10
CA GLY A 25 2.54 15.13 -12.69
C GLY A 25 2.80 13.71 -12.21
N TYR A 26 3.65 12.92 -12.87
CA TYR A 26 3.99 11.58 -12.39
C TYR A 26 4.51 11.64 -10.95
N MET A 27 4.01 10.72 -10.12
CA MET A 27 4.26 10.71 -8.66
C MET A 27 3.64 11.91 -7.89
N SER A 28 2.65 12.60 -8.45
CA SER A 28 1.80 13.53 -7.68
C SER A 28 0.96 12.79 -6.65
N ARG A 29 0.49 13.53 -5.63
CA ARG A 29 -0.41 12.97 -4.61
C ARG A 29 -1.70 12.46 -5.25
N GLU A 30 -2.25 13.21 -6.19
CA GLU A 30 -3.44 12.83 -6.94
C GLU A 30 -3.22 11.52 -7.68
N GLN A 31 -2.17 11.44 -8.51
CA GLN A 31 -1.91 10.23 -9.30
C GLN A 31 -1.62 9.00 -8.45
N THR A 32 -0.82 9.13 -7.39
CA THR A 32 -0.54 8.01 -6.49
C THR A 32 -1.80 7.53 -5.75
N GLN A 33 -2.73 8.45 -5.41
CA GLN A 33 -4.04 8.09 -4.86
C GLN A 33 -4.93 7.39 -5.89
N MET A 34 -4.96 7.86 -7.14
CA MET A 34 -5.74 7.22 -8.21
C MET A 34 -5.24 5.78 -8.48
N ILE A 35 -3.92 5.58 -8.57
CA ILE A 35 -3.32 4.25 -8.74
C ILE A 35 -3.70 3.36 -7.55
N ASN A 36 -3.51 3.83 -6.31
CA ASN A 36 -3.92 3.08 -5.12
C ASN A 36 -5.43 2.76 -5.11
N GLY A 37 -6.26 3.66 -5.65
CA GLY A 37 -7.70 3.45 -5.83
C GLY A 37 -8.03 2.26 -6.75
N ILE A 38 -7.30 2.10 -7.85
CA ILE A 38 -7.46 0.92 -8.72
C ILE A 38 -6.95 -0.34 -8.02
N PHE A 39 -5.80 -0.27 -7.36
CA PHE A 39 -5.23 -1.42 -6.67
C PHE A 39 -6.07 -1.87 -5.47
N ILE A 40 -6.80 -0.98 -4.78
CA ILE A 40 -7.63 -1.36 -3.63
C ILE A 40 -8.86 -2.15 -4.10
N ILE A 41 -9.38 -1.84 -5.29
CA ILE A 41 -10.44 -2.64 -5.92
C ILE A 41 -9.90 -4.04 -6.24
N LEU A 42 -8.68 -4.16 -6.77
CA LEU A 42 -8.05 -5.47 -7.01
C LEU A 42 -7.85 -6.28 -5.71
N VAL A 43 -7.44 -5.62 -4.62
CA VAL A 43 -7.33 -6.25 -3.29
C VAL A 43 -8.70 -6.72 -2.80
N PHE A 44 -9.72 -5.87 -2.93
CA PHE A 44 -11.09 -6.22 -2.55
C PHE A 44 -11.60 -7.43 -3.34
N LEU A 45 -11.45 -7.43 -4.66
CA LEU A 45 -11.86 -8.55 -5.51
C LEU A 45 -11.10 -9.84 -5.18
N ARG A 46 -9.81 -9.73 -4.83
CA ARG A 46 -9.02 -10.89 -4.38
C ARG A 46 -9.56 -11.49 -3.09
N HIS A 47 -9.91 -10.67 -2.10
CA HIS A 47 -10.54 -11.16 -0.88
C HIS A 47 -11.92 -11.74 -1.16
N PHE A 48 -12.71 -11.09 -2.02
CA PHE A 48 -14.02 -11.60 -2.42
C PHE A 48 -13.94 -12.98 -3.07
N ASN A 49 -12.97 -13.20 -3.96
CA ASN A 49 -12.68 -14.49 -4.59
C ASN A 49 -12.37 -15.62 -3.59
N GLN A 50 -11.93 -15.31 -2.36
CA GLN A 50 -11.72 -16.33 -1.33
C GLN A 50 -13.04 -16.92 -0.80
N TYR A 51 -14.16 -16.22 -1.01
CA TYR A 51 -15.47 -16.58 -0.48
C TYR A 51 -16.48 -17.02 -1.54
N VAL A 52 -16.17 -16.84 -2.82
CA VAL A 52 -17.08 -17.19 -3.93
C VAL A 52 -16.40 -18.11 -4.93
N GLN A 53 -17.14 -19.10 -5.44
CA GLN A 53 -16.67 -19.92 -6.55
C GLN A 53 -16.75 -19.14 -7.85
N LEU A 54 -15.69 -19.23 -8.65
CA LEU A 54 -15.59 -18.55 -9.94
C LEU A 54 -15.71 -19.56 -11.07
N ASN A 55 -16.81 -19.48 -11.80
CA ASN A 55 -17.17 -20.43 -12.85
C ASN A 55 -17.45 -19.74 -14.20
N ALA A 56 -17.46 -18.41 -14.26
CA ALA A 56 -17.84 -17.68 -15.48
C ALA A 56 -16.63 -17.24 -16.32
N VAL A 57 -16.79 -17.24 -17.66
CA VAL A 57 -15.73 -16.87 -18.61
C VAL A 57 -15.22 -15.43 -18.39
N ILE A 58 -16.10 -14.52 -17.99
CA ILE A 58 -15.75 -13.11 -17.68
C ILE A 58 -14.81 -12.98 -16.47
N GLU A 59 -14.67 -14.04 -15.66
CA GLU A 59 -13.83 -14.07 -14.46
C GLU A 59 -12.39 -14.52 -14.79
N VAL A 60 -12.15 -15.09 -15.99
CA VAL A 60 -10.82 -15.57 -16.46
C VAL A 60 -9.75 -14.48 -16.50
N PRO A 61 -10.01 -13.26 -17.03
CA PRO A 61 -9.01 -12.19 -17.02
C PRO A 61 -8.60 -11.78 -15.61
N PHE A 62 -9.56 -11.68 -14.68
CA PHE A 62 -9.28 -11.38 -13.29
C PHE A 62 -8.44 -12.48 -12.62
N LEU A 63 -8.78 -13.75 -12.84
CA LEU A 63 -8.03 -14.89 -12.31
C LEU A 63 -6.57 -14.89 -12.80
N TYR A 64 -6.37 -14.61 -14.09
CA TYR A 64 -5.04 -14.49 -14.68
C TYR A 64 -4.23 -13.34 -14.08
N LEU A 65 -4.84 -12.14 -13.97
CA LEU A 65 -4.21 -10.98 -13.35
C LEU A 65 -3.89 -11.23 -11.87
N ASN A 66 -4.81 -11.83 -11.12
CA ASN A 66 -4.62 -12.16 -9.71
C ASN A 66 -3.44 -13.13 -9.50
N LYS A 67 -3.29 -14.11 -10.40
CA LYS A 67 -2.16 -15.04 -10.40
C LYS A 67 -0.83 -14.34 -10.69
N ILE A 68 -0.80 -13.44 -11.68
CA ILE A 68 0.42 -12.70 -12.06
C ILE A 68 0.83 -11.72 -10.97
N PHE A 69 -0.10 -10.88 -10.53
CA PHE A 69 0.24 -9.83 -9.60
C PHE A 69 0.54 -10.40 -8.21
N GLY A 70 -0.14 -11.45 -7.76
CA GLY A 70 0.15 -12.05 -6.46
C GLY A 70 0.27 -10.98 -5.36
N GLN A 71 1.41 -10.90 -4.68
CA GLN A 71 1.65 -9.87 -3.65
C GLN A 71 2.09 -8.50 -4.20
N LEU A 72 2.41 -8.38 -5.50
CA LEU A 72 2.75 -7.13 -6.17
C LEU A 72 1.58 -6.13 -6.18
N ILE A 73 0.34 -6.58 -5.99
CA ILE A 73 -0.80 -5.67 -5.82
C ILE A 73 -0.57 -4.76 -4.60
N VAL A 74 0.12 -5.25 -3.56
CA VAL A 74 0.25 -4.53 -2.30
C VAL A 74 1.55 -3.70 -2.20
N THR A 75 2.52 -3.98 -3.08
CA THR A 75 3.82 -3.28 -3.09
C THR A 75 3.68 -1.81 -3.45
N THR A 76 2.71 -1.45 -4.29
CA THR A 76 2.39 -0.06 -4.66
C THR A 76 2.00 0.77 -3.44
N PHE A 77 1.11 0.24 -2.58
CA PHE A 77 0.72 0.92 -1.34
C PHE A 77 1.89 1.09 -0.39
N MET A 78 2.76 0.08 -0.25
CA MET A 78 3.96 0.17 0.58
C MET A 78 4.93 1.22 0.06
N PHE A 79 5.23 1.19 -1.23
CA PHE A 79 6.12 2.14 -1.89
C PHE A 79 5.60 3.58 -1.80
N TYR A 80 4.34 3.82 -2.19
CA TYR A 80 3.76 5.17 -2.12
C TYR A 80 3.59 5.66 -0.68
N SER A 81 3.40 4.76 0.28
CA SER A 81 3.43 5.14 1.70
C SER A 81 4.80 5.63 2.13
N GLY A 82 5.88 4.92 1.77
CA GLY A 82 7.25 5.36 2.04
C GLY A 82 7.55 6.70 1.35
N TYR A 83 7.30 6.78 0.05
CA TYR A 83 7.48 8.01 -0.73
C TYR A 83 6.69 9.19 -0.16
N GLY A 84 5.41 9.01 0.16
CA GLY A 84 4.55 10.03 0.75
C GLY A 84 5.02 10.49 2.13
N VAL A 85 5.54 9.58 2.95
CA VAL A 85 6.12 9.91 4.26
C VAL A 85 7.39 10.73 4.09
N MET A 86 8.33 10.29 3.26
CA MET A 86 9.60 11.00 3.06
C MET A 86 9.40 12.38 2.44
N THR A 87 8.55 12.49 1.42
CA THR A 87 8.21 13.80 0.82
C THR A 87 7.57 14.74 1.84
N SER A 88 6.77 14.23 2.79
CA SER A 88 6.22 15.04 3.87
C SER A 88 7.28 15.48 4.86
N ILE A 89 8.21 14.60 5.24
CA ILE A 89 9.36 14.94 6.11
C ILE A 89 10.22 16.04 5.47
N MET A 90 10.48 15.95 4.16
CA MET A 90 11.27 16.95 3.44
C MET A 90 10.57 18.31 3.33
N LYS A 91 9.23 18.35 3.30
CA LYS A 91 8.43 19.57 3.13
C LYS A 91 8.05 20.25 4.45
N GLU A 92 7.84 19.46 5.50
CA GLU A 92 7.31 19.92 6.78
C GLU A 92 8.28 19.62 7.93
N HIS A 93 8.92 20.65 8.49
CA HIS A 93 9.90 20.52 9.58
C HIS A 93 9.38 19.73 10.79
N ASN A 94 8.11 19.94 11.17
CA ASN A 94 7.50 19.32 12.35
C ASN A 94 6.66 18.06 12.01
N TYR A 95 6.84 17.48 10.82
CA TYR A 95 6.05 16.31 10.41
C TYR A 95 6.31 15.09 11.29
N VAL A 96 7.58 14.78 11.59
CA VAL A 96 7.99 13.61 12.37
C VAL A 96 7.31 13.59 13.74
N ASN A 97 7.28 14.73 14.44
CA ASN A 97 6.62 14.85 15.74
C ASN A 97 5.10 14.58 15.69
N ARG A 98 4.48 14.81 14.53
CA ARG A 98 3.04 14.58 14.34
C ARG A 98 2.74 13.19 13.78
N MET A 99 3.74 12.41 13.35
CA MET A 99 3.53 11.07 12.77
C MET A 99 2.79 10.11 13.70
N PRO A 100 3.10 10.00 15.01
CA PRO A 100 2.37 9.09 15.90
C PRO A 100 0.86 9.34 15.89
N ARG A 101 0.44 10.61 15.97
CA ARG A 101 -0.98 10.97 15.93
C ARG A 101 -1.59 10.84 14.54
N ARG A 102 -0.92 11.35 13.50
CA ARG A 102 -1.49 11.47 12.14
C ARG A 102 -1.51 10.16 11.35
N ARG A 103 -0.55 9.26 11.62
CA ARG A 103 -0.35 8.02 10.86
C ARG A 103 -0.62 6.80 11.73
N ILE A 104 0.12 6.64 12.83
CA ILE A 104 0.07 5.40 13.64
C ILE A 104 -1.29 5.28 14.33
N PHE A 105 -1.63 6.23 15.19
CA PHE A 105 -2.88 6.23 15.95
C PHE A 105 -4.11 6.24 15.03
N LYS A 106 -4.11 7.08 14.00
CA LYS A 106 -5.22 7.15 13.04
C LYS A 106 -5.45 5.81 12.33
N THR A 107 -4.38 5.15 11.86
CA THR A 107 -4.50 3.85 11.18
C THR A 107 -4.92 2.76 12.16
N MET A 108 -4.35 2.74 13.37
CA MET A 108 -4.70 1.79 14.42
C MET A 108 -6.17 1.92 14.82
N LEU A 109 -6.66 3.13 15.06
CA LEU A 109 -8.06 3.38 15.42
C LEU A 109 -9.04 2.87 14.36
N LEU A 110 -8.77 3.14 13.07
CA LEU A 110 -9.63 2.66 11.98
C LEU A 110 -9.60 1.13 11.87
N PHE A 111 -8.44 0.53 12.12
CA PHE A 111 -8.28 -0.92 12.17
C PHE A 111 -9.02 -1.54 13.36
N ASP A 112 -8.91 -0.96 14.55
CA ASP A 112 -9.58 -1.42 15.76
C ASP A 112 -11.10 -1.37 15.62
N ILE A 113 -11.63 -0.32 14.99
CA ILE A 113 -13.06 -0.23 14.63
C ILE A 113 -13.45 -1.40 13.71
N ALA A 114 -12.63 -1.72 12.71
CA ALA A 114 -12.89 -2.85 11.83
C ALA A 114 -12.83 -4.19 12.58
N ILE A 115 -11.87 -4.38 13.49
CA ILE A 115 -11.80 -5.57 14.35
C ILE A 115 -13.06 -5.71 15.20
N CYS A 116 -13.55 -4.63 15.81
CA CYS A 116 -14.81 -4.64 16.56
C CYS A 116 -15.98 -5.15 15.70
N LEU A 117 -16.07 -4.70 14.44
CA LEU A 117 -17.11 -5.17 13.51
C LEU A 117 -16.98 -6.68 13.21
N TYR A 118 -15.75 -7.18 13.00
CA TYR A 118 -15.51 -8.62 12.80
C TYR A 118 -15.86 -9.45 14.04
N VAL A 119 -15.51 -8.97 15.23
CA VAL A 119 -15.87 -9.63 16.49
C VAL A 119 -17.39 -9.71 16.63
N VAL A 120 -18.10 -8.60 16.44
CA VAL A 120 -19.58 -8.57 16.49
C VAL A 120 -20.17 -9.53 15.46
N MET A 121 -19.67 -9.53 14.23
CA MET A 121 -20.13 -10.45 13.18
C MET A 121 -19.93 -11.91 13.58
N ASN A 122 -18.75 -12.27 14.09
CA ASN A 122 -18.46 -13.64 14.52
C ASN A 122 -19.34 -14.08 15.68
N LEU A 123 -19.65 -13.19 16.63
CA LEU A 123 -20.62 -13.45 17.69
C LEU A 123 -22.02 -13.72 17.13
N CYS A 124 -22.50 -12.90 16.18
CA CYS A 124 -23.79 -13.10 15.53
C CYS A 124 -23.87 -14.42 14.73
N LEU A 125 -22.75 -14.87 14.17
CA LEU A 125 -22.66 -16.11 13.39
C LEU A 125 -22.32 -17.34 14.26
N ASN A 126 -22.21 -17.18 15.58
CA ASN A 126 -21.76 -18.22 16.52
C ASN A 126 -20.41 -18.87 16.14
N ILE A 127 -19.49 -18.06 15.58
CA ILE A 127 -18.12 -18.49 15.29
C ILE A 127 -17.31 -18.36 16.58
N GLU A 128 -16.73 -19.47 17.04
CA GLU A 128 -15.92 -19.49 18.26
C GLU A 128 -14.67 -18.62 18.14
N MET A 129 -14.41 -17.81 19.16
CA MET A 129 -13.23 -16.95 19.27
C MET A 129 -12.65 -17.05 20.68
N THR A 130 -11.33 -17.19 20.78
CA THR A 130 -10.67 -17.17 22.09
C THR A 130 -10.38 -15.73 22.53
N TRP A 131 -10.40 -15.46 23.84
CA TRP A 131 -10.02 -14.16 24.39
C TRP A 131 -8.62 -13.71 23.96
N LYS A 132 -7.67 -14.67 23.87
CA LYS A 132 -6.32 -14.41 23.39
C LYS A 132 -6.33 -13.90 21.94
N GLN A 133 -7.09 -14.55 21.07
CA GLN A 133 -7.21 -14.17 19.66
C GLN A 133 -7.81 -12.78 19.50
N ILE A 134 -8.87 -12.47 20.25
CA ILE A 134 -9.50 -11.14 20.24
C ILE A 134 -8.48 -10.08 20.65
N ILE A 135 -7.79 -10.26 21.78
CA ILE A 135 -6.80 -9.28 22.27
C ILE A 135 -5.65 -9.10 21.27
N LEU A 136 -5.10 -10.20 20.74
CA LEU A 136 -4.00 -10.15 19.77
C LEU A 136 -4.43 -9.58 18.41
N SER A 137 -5.73 -9.57 18.10
CA SER A 137 -6.25 -8.99 16.86
C SER A 137 -6.22 -7.47 16.81
N PHE A 138 -6.36 -6.78 17.95
CA PHE A 138 -6.22 -5.32 18.03
C PHE A 138 -4.78 -4.85 17.77
N VAL A 139 -3.79 -5.68 18.09
CA VAL A 139 -2.38 -5.37 17.75
C VAL A 139 -2.04 -5.85 16.33
N GLY A 140 -2.98 -6.49 15.63
CA GLY A 140 -2.78 -7.06 14.29
C GLY A 140 -1.92 -8.32 14.28
N TRP A 141 -1.65 -8.92 15.45
CA TRP A 141 -0.85 -10.14 15.55
C TRP A 141 -1.66 -11.38 15.14
N GLU A 142 -2.90 -11.50 15.58
CA GLU A 142 -3.84 -12.53 15.11
C GLU A 142 -4.98 -11.87 14.33
N GLY A 143 -5.77 -12.66 13.61
CA GLY A 143 -6.96 -12.19 12.91
C GLY A 143 -8.20 -12.87 13.47
N VAL A 144 -9.34 -12.19 13.40
CA VAL A 144 -10.67 -12.72 13.77
C VAL A 144 -11.50 -13.00 12.51
N GLY A 145 -10.86 -13.56 11.47
CA GLY A 145 -11.46 -13.75 10.14
C GLY A 145 -11.09 -12.68 9.11
N ASN A 146 -10.27 -11.69 9.52
CA ASN A 146 -9.75 -10.64 8.65
C ASN A 146 -8.26 -10.80 8.35
N SER A 147 -7.78 -10.15 7.28
CA SER A 147 -6.36 -10.07 6.93
C SER A 147 -5.67 -8.92 7.66
N THR A 148 -4.79 -9.22 8.62
CA THR A 148 -4.13 -8.22 9.48
C THR A 148 -2.71 -7.83 9.06
N TRP A 149 -2.08 -8.67 8.23
CA TRP A 149 -0.65 -8.58 7.95
C TRP A 149 -0.20 -7.20 7.44
N TYR A 150 -0.99 -6.59 6.56
CA TYR A 150 -0.64 -5.32 5.94
C TYR A 150 -0.67 -4.18 6.96
N ILE A 151 -1.68 -4.18 7.84
CA ILE A 151 -1.85 -3.16 8.87
C ILE A 151 -0.71 -3.27 9.89
N LEU A 152 -0.39 -4.48 10.34
CA LEU A 152 0.76 -4.70 11.22
C LEU A 152 2.05 -4.20 10.56
N ALA A 153 2.31 -4.58 9.31
CA ALA A 153 3.50 -4.17 8.59
C ALA A 153 3.59 -2.65 8.45
N ILE A 154 2.54 -1.95 8.00
CA ILE A 154 2.59 -0.50 7.78
C ILE A 154 2.72 0.28 9.10
N LEU A 155 2.08 -0.17 10.17
CA LEU A 155 2.23 0.43 11.51
C LEU A 155 3.67 0.33 11.99
N MET A 156 4.33 -0.82 11.78
CA MET A 156 5.74 -1.00 12.09
C MET A 156 6.62 -0.10 11.21
N MET A 157 6.35 -0.01 9.90
CA MET A 157 7.10 0.88 9.00
C MET A 157 7.02 2.35 9.45
N TYR A 158 5.82 2.83 9.79
CA TYR A 158 5.64 4.19 10.31
C TYR A 158 6.34 4.40 11.65
N SER A 159 6.31 3.40 12.53
CA SER A 159 7.00 3.43 13.83
C SER A 159 8.51 3.50 13.66
N PHE A 160 9.09 2.68 12.77
CA PHE A 160 10.52 2.71 12.47
C PHE A 160 10.96 4.04 11.85
N THR A 161 10.17 4.60 10.93
CA THR A 161 10.47 5.94 10.39
C THR A 161 10.41 7.00 11.48
N TYR A 162 9.40 6.96 12.35
CA TYR A 162 9.33 7.90 13.46
C TYR A 162 10.56 7.79 14.38
N VAL A 163 10.87 6.59 14.86
CA VAL A 163 12.02 6.35 15.76
C VAL A 163 13.33 6.71 15.06
N GLY A 164 13.51 6.30 13.80
CA GLY A 164 14.72 6.57 13.03
C GLY A 164 15.01 8.05 12.87
N PHE A 165 14.00 8.85 12.54
CA PHE A 165 14.15 10.30 12.41
C PHE A 165 14.26 11.03 13.75
N ARG A 166 13.69 10.48 14.83
CA ARG A 166 13.90 11.00 16.19
C ARG A 166 15.33 10.77 16.67
N ILE A 167 15.88 9.58 16.44
CA ILE A 167 17.28 9.27 16.76
C ILE A 167 18.23 10.11 15.92
N SER A 168 17.94 10.29 14.62
CA SER A 168 18.78 11.08 13.72
C SER A 168 18.70 12.60 13.93
N ARG A 169 17.85 13.07 14.87
CA ARG A 169 17.54 14.50 15.04
C ARG A 169 17.05 15.16 13.74
N ASN A 170 16.22 14.44 12.99
CA ASN A 170 15.68 14.79 11.68
C ASN A 170 16.71 14.96 10.55
N ASP A 171 17.95 14.52 10.74
CA ASP A 171 18.89 14.37 9.62
C ASP A 171 18.34 13.33 8.63
N LEU A 172 18.22 13.74 7.37
CA LEU A 172 17.55 12.95 6.33
C LEU A 172 18.27 11.62 6.08
N ILE A 173 19.58 11.65 5.82
CA ILE A 173 20.34 10.47 5.42
C ILE A 173 20.50 9.52 6.60
N LYS A 174 20.85 10.05 7.79
CA LYS A 174 20.93 9.24 9.01
C LYS A 174 19.56 8.63 9.35
N GLY A 175 18.48 9.40 9.24
CA GLY A 175 17.12 8.94 9.49
C GLY A 175 16.73 7.77 8.57
N LEU A 176 17.06 7.85 7.28
CA LEU A 176 16.87 6.78 6.30
C LEU A 176 17.67 5.53 6.60
N LEU A 177 18.96 5.68 6.90
CA LEU A 177 19.83 4.56 7.19
C LEU A 177 19.33 3.80 8.44
N ILE A 178 19.01 4.53 9.50
CA ILE A 178 18.45 3.95 10.74
C ILE A 178 17.10 3.29 10.46
N THR A 179 16.21 3.94 9.72
CA THR A 179 14.90 3.37 9.35
C THR A 179 15.07 2.09 8.54
N THR A 180 15.94 2.09 7.54
CA THR A 180 16.22 0.92 6.69
C THR A 180 16.83 -0.22 7.51
N PHE A 181 17.71 0.09 8.45
CA PHE A 181 18.27 -0.87 9.40
C PHE A 181 17.18 -1.53 10.26
N PHE A 182 16.25 -0.74 10.82
CA PHE A 182 15.12 -1.30 11.57
C PHE A 182 14.20 -2.17 10.70
N ILE A 183 13.96 -1.79 9.45
CA ILE A 183 13.17 -2.60 8.51
C ILE A 183 13.87 -3.94 8.23
N ALA A 184 15.19 -3.94 8.02
CA ALA A 184 15.94 -5.19 7.86
C ALA A 184 15.87 -6.07 9.12
N GLY A 185 16.01 -5.46 10.31
CA GLY A 185 15.83 -6.16 11.59
C GLY A 185 14.44 -6.77 11.74
N TYR A 186 13.39 -6.02 11.39
CA TYR A 186 12.01 -6.51 11.36
C TYR A 186 11.85 -7.76 10.50
N ILE A 187 12.41 -7.77 9.27
CA ILE A 187 12.33 -8.93 8.38
C ILE A 187 12.98 -10.16 9.03
N LEU A 188 14.17 -10.00 9.63
CA LEU A 188 14.90 -11.10 10.28
C LEU A 188 14.17 -11.69 11.49
N VAL A 189 13.43 -10.86 12.22
CA VAL A 189 12.65 -11.28 13.39
C VAL A 189 11.32 -11.89 12.96
N ILE A 190 10.52 -11.18 12.15
CA ILE A 190 9.15 -11.57 11.81
C ILE A 190 9.09 -12.85 10.99
N ARG A 191 10.09 -13.12 10.13
CA ARG A 191 10.16 -14.37 9.37
C ARG A 191 10.21 -15.63 10.25
N LYS A 192 10.55 -15.51 11.53
CA LYS A 192 10.57 -16.64 12.48
C LYS A 192 9.18 -16.97 13.05
N PHE A 193 8.24 -16.02 12.96
CA PHE A 193 6.94 -16.10 13.64
C PHE A 193 5.73 -16.00 12.70
N LYS A 194 5.91 -15.45 11.50
CA LYS A 194 4.81 -15.14 10.57
C LYS A 194 5.15 -15.53 9.15
N ASP A 195 4.10 -15.76 8.36
CA ASP A 195 4.18 -16.08 6.94
C ASP A 195 4.82 -14.97 6.11
N SER A 196 5.26 -15.34 4.91
CA SER A 196 5.97 -14.47 3.96
C SER A 196 5.32 -13.12 3.70
N GLN A 197 3.98 -13.07 3.69
CA GLN A 197 3.20 -11.84 3.50
C GLN A 197 3.54 -10.72 4.49
N TYR A 198 3.98 -11.05 5.71
CA TYR A 198 4.29 -10.04 6.73
C TYR A 198 5.61 -9.30 6.50
N TYR A 199 6.50 -9.81 5.64
CA TYR A 199 7.88 -9.29 5.51
C TYR A 199 8.42 -9.17 4.09
N ASN A 200 7.86 -9.82 3.09
CA ASN A 200 8.44 -9.81 1.74
C ASN A 200 8.24 -8.49 0.97
N THR A 201 7.21 -7.70 1.28
CA THR A 201 6.89 -6.44 0.60
C THR A 201 7.35 -5.19 1.35
N VAL A 202 7.82 -5.32 2.60
CA VAL A 202 8.15 -4.15 3.43
C VAL A 202 9.39 -3.39 2.93
N LEU A 203 10.27 -4.02 2.17
CA LEU A 203 11.38 -3.33 1.49
C LEU A 203 10.90 -2.32 0.45
N CYS A 204 9.70 -2.48 -0.11
CA CYS A 204 9.12 -1.48 -1.00
C CYS A 204 8.87 -0.16 -0.28
N TYR A 205 8.56 -0.19 1.02
CA TYR A 205 8.45 1.03 1.83
C TYR A 205 9.80 1.76 1.95
N ALA A 206 10.87 1.02 2.27
CA ALA A 206 12.23 1.58 2.31
C ALA A 206 12.61 2.17 0.94
N PHE A 207 12.35 1.43 -0.14
CA PHE A 207 12.60 1.90 -1.51
C PHE A 207 11.84 3.20 -1.82
N GLY A 208 10.60 3.33 -1.34
CA GLY A 208 9.82 4.57 -1.44
C GLY A 208 10.47 5.76 -0.73
N LEU A 209 11.02 5.55 0.47
CA LEU A 209 11.74 6.58 1.20
C LEU A 209 12.99 7.04 0.42
N TRP A 210 13.81 6.09 -0.04
CA TRP A 210 15.04 6.38 -0.80
C TRP A 210 14.73 7.07 -2.14
N TYR A 211 13.70 6.60 -2.84
CA TYR A 211 13.26 7.17 -4.11
C TYR A 211 12.88 8.65 -3.96
N ALA A 212 12.23 9.05 -2.87
CA ALA A 212 11.83 10.46 -2.66
C ALA A 212 13.02 11.44 -2.68
N ILE A 213 14.17 11.06 -2.12
CA ILE A 213 15.39 11.89 -2.18
C ILE A 213 16.07 11.78 -3.54
N ALA A 214 16.15 10.56 -4.08
CA ALA A 214 16.79 10.33 -5.35
C ALA A 214 16.01 10.94 -6.52
N LYS A 215 14.69 11.19 -6.36
CA LYS A 215 13.77 11.65 -7.40
C LYS A 215 14.37 12.77 -8.23
N LYS A 216 14.80 13.88 -7.63
CA LYS A 216 15.38 15.02 -8.39
C LYS A 216 16.58 14.62 -9.26
N LYS A 217 17.44 13.72 -8.78
CA LYS A 217 18.60 13.21 -9.54
C LYS A 217 18.19 12.24 -10.64
N ILE A 218 17.22 11.38 -10.35
CA ILE A 218 16.64 10.41 -11.30
C ILE A 218 15.98 11.18 -12.45
N ASP A 219 15.12 12.13 -12.12
CA ASP A 219 14.40 12.98 -13.07
C ASP A 219 15.38 13.68 -14.01
N ASN A 220 16.41 14.34 -13.47
CA ASN A 220 17.39 15.06 -14.27
C ASN A 220 18.24 14.16 -15.18
N LYS A 221 18.51 12.91 -14.79
CA LYS A 221 19.32 11.97 -15.60
C LYS A 221 18.50 11.17 -16.61
N ILE A 222 17.28 10.79 -16.24
CA ILE A 222 16.44 9.87 -17.02
C ILE A 222 15.48 10.64 -17.92
N LEU A 223 14.87 11.73 -17.46
CA LEU A 223 13.92 12.52 -18.28
C LEU A 223 14.61 13.46 -19.27
N TYR A 224 15.88 13.79 -19.06
CA TYR A 224 16.66 14.56 -20.03
C TYR A 224 17.13 13.71 -21.23
N ASN A 225 17.22 12.38 -21.06
CA ASN A 225 17.68 11.47 -22.11
C ASN A 225 16.47 10.89 -22.84
N ASN A 226 16.13 11.49 -23.98
CA ASN A 226 14.87 11.34 -24.71
C ASN A 226 14.53 9.92 -25.25
N ASN A 227 15.29 8.89 -24.86
CA ASN A 227 15.14 7.51 -25.35
C ASN A 227 14.61 6.52 -24.30
N TRP A 228 14.49 6.90 -23.02
CA TRP A 228 14.01 6.01 -21.95
C TRP A 228 12.50 6.13 -21.64
N TRP A 229 11.78 6.98 -22.37
CA TRP A 229 10.31 7.10 -22.30
C TRP A 229 9.58 5.77 -22.59
N ILE A 230 10.24 4.86 -23.30
CA ILE A 230 9.71 3.55 -23.70
C ILE A 230 9.78 2.54 -22.53
N ALA A 231 10.80 2.61 -21.67
CA ALA A 231 10.95 1.71 -20.52
C ALA A 231 9.93 1.99 -19.40
N TRP A 232 9.50 3.25 -19.27
CA TRP A 232 8.37 3.64 -18.42
C TRP A 232 7.04 3.64 -19.19
N GLY A 233 7.00 3.10 -20.42
CA GLY A 233 5.79 2.92 -21.20
C GLY A 233 4.71 2.14 -20.45
N GLY A 234 5.08 1.20 -19.56
CA GLY A 234 4.13 0.54 -18.67
C GLY A 234 3.53 1.48 -17.61
N GLN A 235 4.30 2.44 -17.09
CA GLN A 235 3.82 3.46 -16.17
C GLN A 235 3.15 4.64 -16.86
N ARG A 236 3.45 4.91 -18.13
CA ARG A 236 2.72 5.86 -18.98
C ARG A 236 1.45 5.25 -19.51
N LEU A 237 1.40 3.95 -19.78
CA LEU A 237 0.16 3.21 -20.05
C LEU A 237 -0.67 3.06 -18.79
N LEU A 238 -0.08 2.80 -17.62
CA LEU A 238 -0.82 2.84 -16.36
C LEU A 238 -1.19 4.26 -15.98
N SER A 239 -0.35 5.28 -16.17
CA SER A 239 -0.70 6.67 -15.84
C SER A 239 -1.67 7.25 -16.86
N GLN A 240 -1.52 6.95 -18.15
CA GLN A 240 -2.51 7.25 -19.17
C GLN A 240 -3.76 6.47 -18.88
N PHE A 241 -3.75 5.17 -18.61
CA PHE A 241 -4.96 4.42 -18.25
C PHE A 241 -5.61 4.98 -16.99
N VAL A 242 -4.87 5.19 -15.89
CA VAL A 242 -5.38 5.74 -14.61
C VAL A 242 -5.89 7.18 -14.80
N HIS A 243 -5.17 8.05 -15.48
CA HIS A 243 -5.59 9.43 -15.76
C HIS A 243 -6.70 9.47 -16.84
N THR A 244 -6.72 8.48 -17.72
CA THR A 244 -7.78 8.20 -18.70
C THR A 244 -9.01 7.64 -18.03
N VAL A 245 -8.92 7.10 -16.81
CA VAL A 245 -10.00 6.44 -16.06
C VAL A 245 -10.63 7.34 -14.99
N VAL A 246 -9.92 8.38 -14.50
CA VAL A 246 -10.31 9.08 -13.26
C VAL A 246 -10.61 10.59 -13.41
N MET A 247 -10.44 11.21 -14.59
CA MET A 247 -10.89 12.59 -14.88
C MET A 247 -12.11 12.64 -15.81
#